data_AF-G3F9U3-F1
#
_entry.id   AF-G3F9U3-F1
#
_cell.length_a   1.000
_cell.length_b   1.000
_cell.length_c   1.000
_cell.angle_alpha   90.00
_cell.angle_beta   90.00
_cell.angle_gamma   90.00
#
_symmetry.space_group_name_H-M   'P 1'
#
loop_
_entity.id
_entity.type
_entity.pdbx_description
1 polymer ?
#
loop_
_entity_poly.entity_id
_entity_poly.type
_entity_poly.pdbx_seq_one_letter_code
_entity_poly.pdbx_strand_id
1 'polypeptide(L)'
;MKPGQTFADLLRLAAHLRGDLENKKAILLYAYNGTGKTRLSMTFKDMGKQAEARDTLYFNAFTEDLFHWNNDLVGDEDRRLLLNRDSRFFQGLFDLEMDNRIRPLLRRYADFDFRIDTEGPEWAVRFSRLVDGQPVDNIKVSRGEENIFIWCFFLAVVELAMDADIEAYQWVKYLYIDDPISSLDEHNAIAVANHLAQLLKRQDNRLKTVISTHHTLLCSAMNWVRRAAMWSTSTRPTAAICCDPKRAIRPSFTMLPLWLNCIRPRRKIVCSRTISICCARFLRRRRVSTATKTFRFASSKTMTTRTAFCMRA
;
A
#
# COMPACT_ATOMS: atom_id res chain seq x y z
N MET A 1 3.23 3.43 20.38
CA MET A 1 4.63 3.82 20.61
C MET A 1 4.77 5.27 21.07
N LYS A 2 5.42 5.49 22.20
CA LYS A 2 5.87 6.83 22.61
C LYS A 2 7.03 7.27 21.70
N PRO A 3 7.11 8.55 21.29
CA PRO A 3 8.24 9.02 20.48
C PRO A 3 9.58 8.73 21.18
N GLY A 4 10.46 7.97 20.54
CA GLY A 4 11.83 7.71 21.04
C GLY A 4 12.02 6.39 21.80
N GLN A 5 11.00 5.53 21.92
CA GLN A 5 11.19 4.20 22.50
C GLN A 5 12.02 3.30 21.57
N THR A 6 13.14 2.79 22.07
CA THR A 6 14.00 1.83 21.37
C THR A 6 13.79 0.43 21.93
N PHE A 7 14.00 -0.58 21.08
CA PHE A 7 13.94 -2.00 21.46
C PHE A 7 15.28 -2.63 21.18
N ALA A 8 15.72 -3.53 22.07
CA ALA A 8 17.02 -4.19 21.96
C ALA A 8 17.07 -5.25 20.85
N ASP A 9 15.93 -5.91 20.59
CA ASP A 9 15.82 -7.00 19.63
C ASP A 9 14.39 -7.06 19.04
N LEU A 10 14.22 -7.91 18.01
CA LEU A 10 12.94 -8.11 17.34
C LEU A 10 11.91 -8.82 18.24
N LEU A 11 12.34 -9.66 19.17
CA LEU A 11 11.46 -10.42 20.05
C LEU A 11 10.71 -9.47 21.01
N ARG A 12 11.43 -8.54 21.63
CA ARG A 12 10.86 -7.50 22.50
C ARG A 12 9.96 -6.55 21.72
N LEU A 13 10.33 -6.24 20.47
CA LEU A 13 9.48 -5.44 19.60
C LEU A 13 8.18 -6.18 19.25
N ALA A 14 8.25 -7.45 18.87
CA ALA A 14 7.08 -8.27 18.57
C ALA A 14 6.17 -8.44 19.81
N ALA A 15 6.75 -8.68 20.98
CA ALA A 15 6.03 -8.73 22.25
C ALA A 15 5.30 -7.41 22.55
N HIS A 16 5.99 -6.28 22.34
CA HIS A 16 5.39 -4.97 22.52
C HIS A 16 4.24 -4.72 21.53
N LEU A 17 4.36 -5.12 20.27
CA LEU A 17 3.29 -5.01 19.29
C LEU A 17 2.07 -5.84 19.69
N ARG A 18 2.28 -7.09 20.14
CA ARG A 18 1.20 -7.96 20.64
C ARG A 18 0.46 -7.32 21.83
N GLY A 19 1.18 -6.71 22.76
CA GLY A 19 0.60 -5.96 23.89
C GLY A 19 -0.14 -4.70 23.45
N ASP A 20 0.42 -3.91 22.52
CA ASP A 20 -0.25 -2.72 21.98
C ASP A 20 -1.58 -3.08 21.28
N LEU A 21 -1.66 -4.25 20.65
CA LEU A 21 -2.87 -4.78 20.01
C LEU A 21 -3.93 -5.28 21.01
N GLU A 22 -3.63 -5.36 22.31
CA GLU A 22 -4.68 -5.60 23.32
C GLU A 22 -5.67 -4.44 23.36
N ASN A 23 -5.16 -3.22 23.18
CA ASN A 23 -5.92 -1.98 23.30
C ASN A 23 -6.20 -1.32 21.94
N LYS A 24 -5.73 -1.92 20.83
CA LYS A 24 -5.81 -1.34 19.48
C LYS A 24 -6.19 -2.40 18.47
N LYS A 25 -7.01 -2.02 17.49
CA LYS A 25 -7.36 -2.88 16.36
C LYS A 25 -6.26 -3.01 15.32
N ALA A 26 -5.51 -1.92 15.08
CA ALA A 26 -4.49 -1.89 14.04
C ALA A 26 -3.26 -1.05 14.43
N ILE A 27 -2.08 -1.48 13.96
CA ILE A 27 -0.81 -0.77 14.08
C ILE A 27 -0.20 -0.65 12.68
N LEU A 28 0.20 0.58 12.31
CA LEU A 28 0.97 0.85 11.09
C LEU A 28 2.42 1.19 11.44
N LEU A 29 3.35 0.45 10.84
CA LEU A 29 4.79 0.59 10.96
C LEU A 29 5.37 1.04 9.63
N TYR A 30 6.12 2.14 9.66
CA TYR A 30 6.90 2.59 8.53
C TYR A 30 8.38 2.36 8.80
N ALA A 31 9.05 1.63 7.92
CA ALA A 31 10.49 1.40 7.99
C ALA A 31 11.09 1.29 6.59
N TYR A 32 12.36 1.67 6.44
CA TYR A 32 13.06 1.61 5.17
C TYR A 32 13.11 0.19 4.59
N ASN A 33 13.32 0.11 3.28
CA ASN A 33 13.47 -1.18 2.62
C ASN A 33 14.67 -1.94 3.20
N GLY A 34 14.45 -3.21 3.52
CA GLY A 34 15.38 -4.06 4.27
C GLY A 34 14.67 -5.27 4.88
N THR A 35 15.46 -6.25 5.33
CA THR A 35 14.96 -7.56 5.80
C THR A 35 14.34 -7.53 7.20
N GLY A 36 14.53 -6.45 7.96
CA GLY A 36 14.06 -6.35 9.34
C GLY A 36 12.53 -6.43 9.49
N LYS A 37 11.77 -5.93 8.50
CA LYS A 37 10.29 -6.00 8.52
C LYS A 37 9.80 -7.44 8.34
N THR A 38 10.38 -8.15 7.39
CA THR A 38 10.07 -9.56 7.13
C THR A 38 10.52 -10.46 8.27
N ARG A 39 11.68 -10.18 8.88
CA ARG A 39 12.12 -10.88 10.10
C ARG A 39 11.19 -10.60 11.29
N LEU A 40 10.69 -9.36 11.41
CA LEU A 40 9.72 -9.00 12.44
C LEU A 40 8.38 -9.72 12.25
N SER A 41 7.88 -9.84 11.02
CA SER A 41 6.63 -10.56 10.73
C SER A 41 6.75 -12.04 11.12
N MET A 42 7.88 -12.68 10.80
CA MET A 42 8.16 -14.05 11.22
C MET A 42 8.30 -14.17 12.74
N THR A 43 9.05 -13.27 13.39
CA THR A 43 9.20 -13.28 14.85
C THR A 43 7.85 -13.11 15.54
N PHE A 44 7.00 -12.20 15.04
CA PHE A 44 5.66 -11.97 15.57
C PHE A 44 4.77 -13.21 15.44
N LYS A 45 4.79 -13.87 14.27
CA LYS A 45 4.09 -15.13 14.02
C LYS A 45 4.57 -16.24 14.96
N ASP A 46 5.88 -16.43 15.07
CA ASP A 46 6.48 -17.52 15.84
C ASP A 46 6.20 -17.40 17.34
N MET A 47 6.07 -16.18 17.87
CA MET A 47 5.62 -15.95 19.26
C MET A 47 4.24 -16.53 19.57
N GLY A 48 3.36 -16.62 18.57
CA GLY A 48 2.03 -17.18 18.70
C GLY A 48 1.94 -18.67 18.39
N LYS A 49 3.07 -19.30 18.04
CA LYS A 49 3.15 -20.72 17.74
C LYS A 49 3.40 -21.49 19.03
N GLN A 50 2.42 -22.26 19.48
CA GLN A 50 2.53 -23.15 20.64
C GLN A 50 2.24 -24.58 20.19
N ALA A 51 3.30 -25.41 20.09
CA ALA A 51 3.22 -26.72 19.46
C ALA A 51 2.57 -26.65 18.05
N GLU A 52 1.41 -27.29 17.85
CA GLU A 52 0.65 -27.24 16.60
C GLU A 52 -0.30 -26.03 16.50
N ALA A 53 -0.60 -25.35 17.60
CA ALA A 53 -1.49 -24.20 17.62
C ALA A 53 -0.81 -22.93 17.10
N ARG A 54 -1.58 -22.09 16.40
CA ARG A 54 -1.15 -20.82 15.82
C ARG A 54 -2.25 -19.79 16.04
N ASP A 55 -1.87 -18.52 16.03
CA ASP A 55 -2.81 -17.41 16.21
C ASP A 55 -2.68 -16.29 15.17
N THR A 56 -1.73 -16.41 14.24
CA THR A 56 -1.35 -15.33 13.31
C THR A 56 -1.42 -15.77 11.85
N LEU A 57 -2.25 -15.08 11.07
CA LEU A 57 -2.22 -15.10 9.61
C LEU A 57 -1.28 -13.99 9.11
N TYR A 58 -0.46 -14.28 8.10
CA TYR A 58 0.53 -13.32 7.61
C TYR A 58 0.66 -13.25 6.09
N PHE A 59 0.99 -12.06 5.61
CA PHE A 59 1.39 -11.77 4.23
C PHE A 59 2.79 -11.18 4.23
N ASN A 60 3.71 -11.82 3.52
CA ASN A 60 5.07 -11.38 3.28
C ASN A 60 5.65 -12.15 2.08
N ALA A 61 6.93 -11.95 1.76
CA ALA A 61 7.63 -12.65 0.69
C ALA A 61 7.49 -14.20 0.75
N PHE A 62 7.46 -14.81 1.94
CA PHE A 62 7.27 -16.27 2.06
C PHE A 62 5.87 -16.72 1.62
N THR A 63 4.86 -15.86 1.74
CA THR A 63 3.51 -16.13 1.24
C THR A 63 3.47 -15.99 -0.29
N GLU A 64 4.19 -15.02 -0.85
CA GLU A 64 4.35 -14.85 -2.29
C GLU A 64 5.05 -16.06 -2.92
N ASP A 65 6.10 -16.56 -2.30
CA ASP A 65 6.87 -17.74 -2.75
C ASP A 65 6.06 -19.05 -2.77
N LEU A 66 4.84 -19.07 -2.21
CA LEU A 66 3.92 -20.21 -2.35
C LEU A 66 3.34 -20.33 -3.76
N PHE A 67 3.48 -19.28 -4.57
CA PHE A 67 3.03 -19.19 -5.95
C PHE A 67 4.25 -19.10 -6.86
N HIS A 68 4.34 -19.99 -7.84
CA HIS A 68 5.48 -20.00 -8.76
C HIS A 68 5.04 -20.35 -10.17
N TRP A 69 5.63 -19.68 -11.15
CA TRP A 69 5.33 -19.97 -12.55
C TRP A 69 6.01 -21.24 -13.02
N ASN A 70 5.27 -22.05 -13.78
CA ASN A 70 5.86 -23.07 -14.64
C ASN A 70 5.99 -22.47 -16.06
N ASN A 71 7.19 -21.98 -16.39
CA ASN A 71 7.41 -21.20 -17.63
C ASN A 71 7.95 -22.03 -18.80
N ASP A 72 8.52 -23.22 -18.55
CA ASP A 72 9.32 -23.96 -19.54
C ASP A 72 8.57 -25.20 -20.09
N LEU A 73 7.28 -25.04 -20.38
CA LEU A 73 6.45 -26.12 -20.90
C LEU A 73 6.60 -26.26 -22.41
N VAL A 74 6.60 -27.51 -22.89
CA VAL A 74 6.72 -27.82 -24.32
C VAL A 74 5.60 -27.11 -25.09
N GLY A 75 5.98 -26.24 -26.03
CA GLY A 75 5.04 -25.52 -26.89
C GLY A 75 4.50 -24.20 -26.34
N ASP A 76 4.82 -23.78 -25.12
CA ASP A 76 4.34 -22.52 -24.52
C ASP A 76 2.79 -22.39 -24.38
N GLU A 77 2.03 -23.48 -24.60
CA GLU A 77 0.56 -23.47 -24.67
C GLU A 77 -0.14 -23.56 -23.30
N ASP A 78 0.57 -24.01 -22.27
CA ASP A 78 0.00 -24.39 -20.97
C ASP A 78 0.54 -23.55 -19.79
N ARG A 79 0.64 -22.22 -19.99
CA ARG A 79 1.18 -21.31 -18.97
C ARG A 79 0.25 -21.27 -17.75
N ARG A 80 0.80 -21.62 -16.60
CA ARG A 80 0.06 -21.67 -15.33
C ARG A 80 0.92 -21.27 -14.13
N LEU A 81 0.27 -20.71 -13.13
CA LEU A 81 0.87 -20.38 -11.84
C LEU A 81 0.60 -21.53 -10.87
N LEU A 82 1.63 -22.26 -10.50
CA LEU A 82 1.55 -23.39 -9.57
C LEU A 82 1.43 -22.90 -8.13
N LEU A 83 0.59 -23.61 -7.36
CA LEU A 83 0.47 -23.42 -5.93
C LEU A 83 1.20 -24.55 -5.19
N ASN A 84 1.92 -24.20 -4.14
CA ASN A 84 2.54 -25.19 -3.26
C ASN A 84 1.47 -25.92 -2.41
N ARG A 85 0.89 -26.99 -2.96
CA ARG A 85 -0.17 -27.80 -2.35
C ARG A 85 0.14 -28.32 -0.94
N ASP A 86 1.42 -28.55 -0.63
CA ASP A 86 1.85 -29.10 0.66
C ASP A 86 1.91 -28.02 1.75
N SER A 87 1.78 -26.75 1.36
CA SER A 87 1.70 -25.65 2.30
C SER A 87 0.41 -25.71 3.09
N ARG A 88 0.54 -25.68 4.43
CA ARG A 88 -0.60 -25.55 5.36
C ARG A 88 -1.44 -24.28 5.10
N PHE A 89 -0.92 -23.31 4.34
CA PHE A 89 -1.67 -22.13 3.93
C PHE A 89 -2.91 -22.48 3.09
N PHE A 90 -2.84 -23.52 2.26
CA PHE A 90 -3.93 -23.88 1.35
C PHE A 90 -4.86 -24.98 1.88
N GLN A 91 -4.62 -25.50 3.08
CA GLN A 91 -5.43 -26.57 3.67
C GLN A 91 -6.87 -26.09 3.93
N GLY A 92 -7.86 -26.75 3.30
CA GLY A 92 -9.28 -26.44 3.46
C GLY A 92 -9.75 -25.15 2.75
N LEU A 93 -8.88 -24.49 1.96
CA LEU A 93 -9.26 -23.27 1.24
C LEU A 93 -10.20 -23.53 0.09
N PHE A 94 -9.94 -24.58 -0.69
CA PHE A 94 -10.63 -24.78 -1.97
C PHE A 94 -12.06 -25.32 -1.82
N ASP A 95 -12.42 -25.80 -0.63
CA ASP A 95 -13.80 -26.13 -0.27
C ASP A 95 -14.67 -24.87 0.01
N LEU A 96 -14.07 -23.67 0.00
CA LEU A 96 -14.72 -22.40 0.39
C LEU A 96 -15.00 -21.45 -0.79
N GLU A 97 -15.07 -21.99 -2.01
CA GLU A 97 -15.36 -21.25 -3.26
C GLU A 97 -14.44 -20.03 -3.46
N MET A 98 -13.13 -20.23 -3.35
CA MET A 98 -12.15 -19.14 -3.42
C MET A 98 -12.25 -18.30 -4.69
N ASP A 99 -12.55 -18.92 -5.83
CA ASP A 99 -12.73 -18.25 -7.12
C ASP A 99 -13.79 -17.14 -7.05
N ASN A 100 -14.93 -17.42 -6.41
CA ASN A 100 -16.05 -16.48 -6.24
C ASN A 100 -15.69 -15.32 -5.31
N ARG A 101 -14.81 -15.56 -4.34
CA ARG A 101 -14.35 -14.55 -3.37
C ARG A 101 -13.24 -13.65 -3.91
N ILE A 102 -12.30 -14.23 -4.66
CA ILE A 102 -11.14 -13.51 -5.21
C ILE A 102 -11.56 -12.60 -6.37
N ARG A 103 -12.46 -13.07 -7.24
CA ARG A 103 -12.84 -12.38 -8.48
C ARG A 103 -13.39 -10.96 -8.27
N PRO A 104 -14.29 -10.67 -7.30
CA PRO A 104 -14.71 -9.31 -6.99
C PRO A 104 -13.60 -8.40 -6.47
N LEU A 105 -12.57 -8.96 -5.83
CA LEU A 105 -11.40 -8.21 -5.34
C LEU A 105 -10.48 -7.87 -6.50
N LEU A 106 -10.16 -8.86 -7.35
CA LEU A 106 -9.24 -8.75 -8.48
C LEU A 106 -9.70 -7.72 -9.52
N ARG A 107 -11.01 -7.71 -9.85
CA ARG A 107 -11.61 -6.77 -10.81
C ARG A 107 -11.43 -5.29 -10.46
N ARG A 108 -11.03 -4.97 -9.22
CA ARG A 108 -10.73 -3.60 -8.78
C ARG A 108 -9.34 -3.12 -9.20
N TYR A 109 -8.45 -4.06 -9.54
CA TYR A 109 -7.03 -3.79 -9.74
C TYR A 109 -6.52 -4.18 -11.13
N ALA A 110 -7.14 -5.18 -11.76
CA ALA A 110 -6.68 -5.71 -13.03
C ALA A 110 -7.83 -6.19 -13.91
N ASP A 111 -7.57 -6.21 -15.22
CA ASP A 111 -8.49 -6.62 -16.27
C ASP A 111 -8.04 -7.96 -16.89
N PHE A 112 -8.18 -9.01 -16.08
CA PHE A 112 -8.04 -10.40 -16.49
C PHE A 112 -8.89 -11.28 -15.57
N ASP A 113 -9.18 -12.47 -16.06
CA ASP A 113 -9.95 -13.51 -15.39
C ASP A 113 -9.02 -14.69 -15.05
N PHE A 114 -9.49 -15.60 -14.19
CA PHE A 114 -8.73 -16.77 -13.76
C PHE A 114 -9.65 -17.93 -13.39
N ARG A 115 -9.07 -19.13 -13.42
CA ARG A 115 -9.64 -20.37 -12.89
C ARG A 115 -8.62 -21.07 -12.01
N ILE A 116 -9.05 -21.59 -10.87
CA ILE A 116 -8.18 -22.40 -9.99
C ILE A 116 -8.49 -23.88 -10.19
N ASP A 117 -7.50 -24.63 -10.67
CA ASP A 117 -7.56 -26.08 -10.86
C ASP A 117 -6.94 -26.79 -9.68
N THR A 118 -7.74 -27.58 -8.95
CA THR A 118 -7.30 -28.31 -7.75
C THR A 118 -7.58 -29.82 -7.79
N GLU A 119 -8.21 -30.29 -8.87
CA GLU A 119 -8.56 -31.70 -9.09
C GLU A 119 -7.34 -32.56 -9.50
N GLY A 120 -6.29 -31.93 -10.03
CA GLY A 120 -5.10 -32.61 -10.55
C GLY A 120 -4.00 -32.88 -9.52
N PRO A 121 -2.90 -33.54 -9.93
CA PRO A 121 -1.72 -33.74 -9.09
C PRO A 121 -1.03 -32.42 -8.73
N GLU A 122 -1.14 -31.42 -9.62
CA GLU A 122 -0.67 -30.07 -9.45
C GLU A 122 -1.86 -29.14 -9.20
N TRP A 123 -1.73 -28.25 -8.21
CA TRP A 123 -2.66 -27.15 -8.02
C TRP A 123 -2.17 -25.96 -8.83
N ALA A 124 -3.04 -25.40 -9.66
CA ALA A 124 -2.65 -24.38 -10.62
C ALA A 124 -3.71 -23.29 -10.78
N VAL A 125 -3.26 -22.06 -11.02
CA VAL A 125 -4.09 -20.96 -11.49
C VAL A 125 -3.80 -20.73 -12.96
N ARG A 126 -4.87 -20.68 -13.74
CA ARG A 126 -4.86 -20.34 -15.17
C ARG A 126 -5.48 -18.99 -15.34
N PHE A 127 -4.86 -18.13 -16.12
CA PHE A 127 -5.37 -16.79 -16.39
C PHE A 127 -5.95 -16.72 -17.80
N SER A 128 -6.95 -15.88 -17.98
CA SER A 128 -7.57 -15.61 -19.26
C SER A 128 -7.95 -14.14 -19.42
N ARG A 129 -8.13 -13.69 -20.66
CA ARG A 129 -8.59 -12.33 -20.96
C ARG A 129 -9.52 -12.36 -22.18
N LEU A 130 -10.48 -11.44 -22.21
CA LEU A 130 -11.30 -11.24 -23.40
C LEU A 130 -10.54 -10.40 -24.43
N VAL A 131 -10.36 -10.95 -25.63
CA VAL A 131 -9.83 -10.24 -26.80
C VAL A 131 -10.91 -10.32 -27.88
N ASP A 132 -11.40 -9.17 -28.32
CA ASP A 132 -12.51 -9.06 -29.29
C ASP A 132 -13.76 -9.87 -28.90
N GLY A 133 -14.05 -9.94 -27.60
CA GLY A 133 -15.18 -10.67 -27.04
C GLY A 133 -15.00 -12.19 -26.95
N GLN A 134 -13.84 -12.73 -27.34
CA GLN A 134 -13.48 -14.14 -27.19
C GLN A 134 -12.50 -14.33 -26.04
N PRO A 135 -12.67 -15.38 -25.20
CA PRO A 135 -11.70 -15.70 -24.16
C PRO A 135 -10.41 -16.25 -24.79
N VAL A 136 -9.29 -15.65 -24.43
CA VAL A 136 -7.96 -16.18 -24.65
C VAL A 136 -7.48 -16.74 -23.32
N ASP A 137 -7.34 -18.06 -23.25
CA ASP A 137 -6.93 -18.79 -22.06
C ASP A 137 -5.41 -18.97 -21.96
N ASN A 138 -4.95 -19.43 -20.79
CA ASN A 138 -3.54 -19.73 -20.47
C ASN A 138 -2.57 -18.58 -20.78
N ILE A 139 -3.00 -17.34 -20.51
CA ILE A 139 -2.15 -16.16 -20.74
C ILE A 139 -1.08 -16.00 -19.66
N LYS A 140 0.07 -15.45 -20.04
CA LYS A 140 1.05 -14.95 -19.07
C LYS A 140 0.64 -13.55 -18.63
N VAL A 141 0.32 -13.38 -17.35
CA VAL A 141 0.16 -12.05 -16.74
C VAL A 141 1.51 -11.46 -16.36
N SER A 142 1.58 -10.13 -16.28
CA SER A 142 2.78 -9.41 -15.84
C SER A 142 3.12 -9.71 -14.38
N ARG A 143 4.35 -9.38 -13.96
CA ARG A 143 4.78 -9.60 -12.56
C ARG A 143 3.96 -8.77 -11.56
N GLY A 144 3.54 -7.57 -11.92
CA GLY A 144 2.64 -6.77 -11.08
C GLY A 144 1.23 -7.38 -10.99
N GLU A 145 0.67 -7.81 -12.12
CA GLU A 145 -0.62 -8.52 -12.14
C GLU A 145 -0.60 -9.83 -11.31
N GLU A 146 0.50 -10.58 -11.37
CA GLU A 146 0.74 -11.75 -10.50
C GLU A 146 0.72 -11.36 -9.01
N ASN A 147 1.49 -10.33 -8.63
CA ASN A 147 1.54 -9.85 -7.23
C ASN A 147 0.17 -9.39 -6.73
N ILE A 148 -0.57 -8.66 -7.58
CA ILE A 148 -1.94 -8.23 -7.29
C ILE A 148 -2.90 -9.41 -7.15
N PHE A 149 -2.76 -10.44 -7.98
CA PHE A 149 -3.54 -11.66 -7.83
C PHE A 149 -3.27 -12.35 -6.48
N ILE A 150 -2.00 -12.53 -6.12
CA ILE A 150 -1.58 -13.13 -4.83
C ILE A 150 -2.10 -12.29 -3.65
N TRP A 151 -2.05 -10.96 -3.77
CA TRP A 151 -2.64 -10.04 -2.80
C TRP A 151 -4.17 -10.21 -2.67
N CYS A 152 -4.89 -10.32 -3.79
CA CYS A 152 -6.34 -10.56 -3.78
C CYS A 152 -6.69 -11.93 -3.21
N PHE A 153 -5.90 -12.95 -3.52
CA PHE A 153 -6.00 -14.27 -2.91
C PHE A 153 -5.89 -14.16 -1.38
N PHE A 154 -4.86 -13.47 -0.89
CA PHE A 154 -4.67 -13.26 0.54
C PHE A 154 -5.82 -12.48 1.18
N LEU A 155 -6.32 -11.43 0.53
CA LEU A 155 -7.47 -10.68 1.04
C LEU A 155 -8.74 -11.54 1.17
N ALA A 156 -8.99 -12.46 0.23
CA ALA A 156 -10.09 -13.41 0.35
C ALA A 156 -9.92 -14.31 1.59
N VAL A 157 -8.69 -14.78 1.88
CA VAL A 157 -8.39 -15.53 3.11
C VAL A 157 -8.62 -14.67 4.36
N VAL A 158 -8.27 -13.39 4.32
CA VAL A 158 -8.54 -12.46 5.43
C VAL A 158 -10.04 -12.29 5.65
N GLU A 159 -10.84 -12.18 4.59
CA GLU A 159 -12.30 -12.11 4.71
C GLU A 159 -12.88 -13.39 5.35
N LEU A 160 -12.38 -14.56 4.95
CA LEU A 160 -12.72 -15.83 5.61
C LEU A 160 -12.36 -15.82 7.10
N ALA A 161 -11.20 -15.27 7.45
CA ALA A 161 -10.75 -15.16 8.84
C ALA A 161 -11.49 -14.11 9.66
N MET A 162 -12.21 -13.17 9.05
CA MET A 162 -13.08 -12.24 9.76
C MET A 162 -14.42 -12.88 10.08
N ASP A 163 -14.90 -13.76 9.21
CA ASP A 163 -16.12 -14.52 9.42
C ASP A 163 -16.00 -15.43 10.65
N ALA A 164 -17.00 -15.41 11.51
CA ALA A 164 -17.05 -16.21 12.73
C ALA A 164 -17.60 -17.62 12.47
N ASP A 165 -18.39 -17.78 11.41
CA ASP A 165 -19.06 -19.03 11.06
C ASP A 165 -18.11 -20.01 10.34
N ILE A 166 -16.92 -19.53 9.92
CA ILE A 166 -15.92 -20.32 9.19
C ILE A 166 -14.88 -20.90 10.17
N GLU A 167 -15.11 -22.14 10.60
CA GLU A 167 -14.27 -22.85 11.57
C GLU A 167 -12.80 -22.94 11.16
N ALA A 168 -12.52 -23.12 9.86
CA ALA A 168 -11.17 -23.25 9.30
C ALA A 168 -10.23 -22.08 9.65
N TYR A 169 -10.78 -20.89 9.95
CA TYR A 169 -10.02 -19.68 10.29
C TYR A 169 -10.36 -19.08 11.66
N GLN A 170 -11.10 -19.79 12.51
CA GLN A 170 -11.40 -19.30 13.87
C GLN A 170 -10.15 -19.10 14.73
N TRP A 171 -9.09 -19.89 14.49
CA TRP A 171 -7.80 -19.78 15.18
C TRP A 171 -7.08 -18.44 14.92
N VAL A 172 -7.43 -17.72 13.84
CA VAL A 172 -6.77 -16.46 13.48
C VAL A 172 -7.22 -15.35 14.42
N LYS A 173 -6.28 -14.87 15.23
CA LYS A 173 -6.46 -13.72 16.15
C LYS A 173 -5.74 -12.48 15.64
N TYR A 174 -4.57 -12.68 15.05
CA TYR A 174 -3.70 -11.62 14.55
C TYR A 174 -3.52 -11.72 13.04
N LEU A 175 -3.43 -10.57 12.41
CA LEU A 175 -3.11 -10.40 11.00
C LEU A 175 -1.82 -9.59 10.89
N TYR A 176 -0.79 -10.13 10.23
CA TYR A 176 0.45 -9.41 9.99
C TYR A 176 0.68 -9.23 8.49
N ILE A 177 0.71 -7.99 8.01
CA ILE A 177 0.91 -7.66 6.61
C ILE A 177 2.23 -6.92 6.47
N ASP A 178 3.20 -7.53 5.79
CA ASP A 178 4.49 -6.91 5.47
C ASP A 178 4.56 -6.56 3.99
N ASP A 179 4.71 -5.27 3.70
CA ASP A 179 4.80 -4.71 2.34
C ASP A 179 3.72 -5.29 1.39
N PRO A 180 2.43 -4.95 1.58
CA PRO A 180 1.32 -5.50 0.79
C PRO A 180 1.34 -5.11 -0.71
N ILE A 181 2.32 -4.30 -1.11
CA ILE A 181 2.46 -3.75 -2.44
C ILE A 181 3.94 -3.85 -2.75
N SER A 182 4.25 -4.39 -3.92
CA SER A 182 5.60 -4.39 -4.43
C SER A 182 5.91 -3.04 -5.11
N SER A 183 7.18 -2.74 -5.35
CA SER A 183 7.56 -1.59 -6.18
C SER A 183 7.00 -1.64 -7.60
N LEU A 184 6.59 -2.82 -8.09
CA LEU A 184 5.99 -2.98 -9.42
C LEU A 184 4.51 -2.56 -9.45
N ASP A 185 3.88 -2.38 -8.30
CA ASP A 185 2.45 -2.13 -8.14
C ASP A 185 2.14 -0.72 -7.60
N GLU A 186 3.08 0.23 -7.76
CA GLU A 186 2.99 1.57 -7.16
C GLU A 186 1.69 2.30 -7.58
N HIS A 187 1.21 2.09 -8.81
CA HIS A 187 -0.04 2.69 -9.29
C HIS A 187 -1.28 2.22 -8.49
N ASN A 188 -1.22 1.01 -7.91
CA ASN A 188 -2.30 0.46 -7.10
C ASN A 188 -2.19 0.84 -5.62
N ALA A 189 -1.16 1.61 -5.21
CA ALA A 189 -0.88 1.93 -3.82
C ALA A 189 -2.05 2.53 -3.06
N ILE A 190 -2.74 3.50 -3.67
CA ILE A 190 -3.87 4.19 -3.06
C ILE A 190 -5.09 3.27 -3.00
N ALA A 191 -5.33 2.48 -4.05
CA ALA A 191 -6.47 1.56 -4.12
C ALA A 191 -6.37 0.45 -3.07
N VAL A 192 -5.18 -0.15 -2.93
CA VAL A 192 -4.88 -1.14 -1.89
C VAL A 192 -5.00 -0.53 -0.50
N ALA A 193 -4.43 0.66 -0.25
CA ALA A 193 -4.56 1.33 1.04
C ALA A 193 -6.03 1.60 1.42
N ASN A 194 -6.82 2.11 0.47
CA ASN A 194 -8.23 2.40 0.70
C ASN A 194 -9.01 1.11 0.99
N HIS A 195 -8.81 0.07 0.17
CA HIS A 195 -9.49 -1.21 0.35
C HIS A 195 -9.13 -1.87 1.69
N LEU A 196 -7.84 -1.95 2.02
CA LEU A 196 -7.37 -2.51 3.29
C LEU A 196 -7.94 -1.71 4.48
N ALA A 197 -7.96 -0.39 4.38
CA ALA A 197 -8.53 0.43 5.44
C ALA A 197 -10.06 0.27 5.60
N GLN A 198 -10.79 0.03 4.51
CA GLN A 198 -12.22 -0.31 4.57
C GLN A 198 -12.43 -1.67 5.22
N LEU A 199 -11.66 -2.68 4.79
CA LEU A 199 -11.69 -4.03 5.35
C LEU A 199 -11.42 -4.01 6.87
N LEU A 200 -10.41 -3.27 7.31
CA LEU A 200 -10.08 -3.16 8.74
C LEU A 200 -11.10 -2.37 9.58
N LYS A 201 -11.94 -1.54 8.94
CA LYS A 201 -12.98 -0.73 9.61
C LYS A 201 -14.33 -1.43 9.70
N ARG A 202 -14.50 -2.57 9.03
CA ARG A 202 -15.69 -3.41 9.13
C ARG A 202 -16.03 -3.70 10.60
N GLN A 203 -17.33 -3.74 10.93
CA GLN A 203 -17.78 -3.90 12.32
C GLN A 203 -17.54 -5.31 12.85
N ASP A 204 -17.69 -6.30 11.96
CA ASP A 204 -17.40 -7.72 12.16
C ASP A 204 -15.89 -8.03 12.15
N ASN A 205 -15.02 -7.04 11.90
CA ASN A 205 -13.59 -7.25 12.00
C ASN A 205 -13.14 -7.48 13.46
N ARG A 206 -12.88 -8.75 13.76
CA ARG A 206 -12.28 -9.26 15.01
C ARG A 206 -10.75 -9.32 15.00
N LEU A 207 -10.12 -9.15 13.85
CA LEU A 207 -8.68 -9.36 13.67
C LEU A 207 -7.85 -8.18 14.15
N LYS A 208 -6.79 -8.49 14.91
CA LYS A 208 -5.80 -7.52 15.39
C LYS A 208 -4.65 -7.41 14.40
N THR A 209 -4.51 -6.26 13.76
CA THR A 209 -3.69 -6.15 12.55
C THR A 209 -2.40 -5.34 12.77
N VAL A 210 -1.27 -5.86 12.29
CA VAL A 210 -0.02 -5.10 12.10
C VAL A 210 0.23 -4.96 10.61
N ILE A 211 0.52 -3.75 10.16
CA ILE A 211 0.94 -3.47 8.79
C ILE A 211 2.33 -2.85 8.86
N SER A 212 3.32 -3.49 8.25
CA SER A 212 4.63 -2.89 8.00
C SER A 212 4.75 -2.51 6.54
N THR A 213 5.29 -1.32 6.26
CA THR A 213 5.59 -0.94 4.89
C THR A 213 6.79 0.00 4.76
N HIS A 214 7.48 -0.08 3.63
CA HIS A 214 8.44 0.92 3.18
C HIS A 214 7.87 1.92 2.15
N HIS A 215 6.67 1.66 1.61
CA HIS A 215 6.05 2.51 0.60
C HIS A 215 5.47 3.78 1.24
N THR A 216 6.05 4.93 0.88
CA THR A 216 5.64 6.25 1.40
C THR A 216 4.20 6.59 1.05
N LEU A 217 3.76 6.27 -0.18
CA LEU A 217 2.40 6.49 -0.65
C LEU A 217 1.38 5.63 0.11
N LEU A 218 1.63 4.33 0.25
CA LEU A 218 0.78 3.43 1.03
C LEU A 218 0.67 3.90 2.49
N CYS A 219 1.81 4.19 3.13
CA CYS A 219 1.84 4.68 4.51
C CYS A 219 1.04 5.99 4.67
N SER A 220 1.20 6.92 3.73
CA SER A 220 0.49 8.20 3.73
C SER A 220 -1.02 8.01 3.52
N ALA A 221 -1.42 7.16 2.57
CA ALA A 221 -2.82 6.85 2.28
C ALA A 221 -3.49 6.17 3.48
N MET A 222 -2.87 5.15 4.06
CA MET A 222 -3.36 4.47 5.28
C MET A 222 -3.51 5.47 6.44
N ASN A 223 -2.55 6.37 6.62
CA ASN A 223 -2.61 7.43 7.62
C ASN A 223 -3.72 8.44 7.39
N TRP A 224 -4.02 8.74 6.12
CA TRP A 224 -5.11 9.64 5.78
C TRP A 224 -6.46 9.00 6.08
N VAL A 225 -6.67 7.74 5.66
CA VAL A 225 -7.91 7.00 5.93
C VAL A 225 -8.13 6.78 7.45
N ARG A 226 -7.04 6.69 8.23
CA ARG A 226 -7.07 6.61 9.69
C ARG A 226 -7.71 7.81 10.39
N ARG A 227 -7.67 9.03 9.85
CA ARG A 227 -8.23 10.20 10.57
C ARG A 227 -9.75 10.09 10.87
N ALA A 228 -10.41 9.06 10.32
CA ALA A 228 -11.79 8.69 10.64
C ALA A 228 -11.94 7.48 11.62
N ALA A 229 -10.87 6.81 12.10
CA ALA A 229 -10.93 5.67 13.03
C ALA A 229 -9.66 5.49 13.90
N MET A 230 -9.83 4.96 15.11
CA MET A 230 -8.84 4.92 16.20
C MET A 230 -7.65 3.96 15.96
N TRP A 231 -6.56 4.40 15.30
CA TRP A 231 -5.31 3.61 15.15
C TRP A 231 -4.05 4.36 15.62
N SER A 232 -2.95 3.64 15.91
CA SER A 232 -1.65 4.24 16.28
C SER A 232 -0.56 4.02 15.23
N THR A 233 0.31 5.01 15.05
CA THR A 233 1.47 4.96 14.14
C THR A 233 2.76 5.07 14.90
N SER A 234 3.78 4.34 14.47
CA SER A 234 5.16 4.78 14.66
C SER A 234 5.68 5.33 13.34
N THR A 235 5.93 6.65 13.29
CA THR A 235 6.53 7.32 12.13
C THR A 235 8.06 7.29 12.17
N ARG A 236 8.66 6.69 13.19
CA ARG A 236 10.11 6.48 13.26
C ARG A 236 10.41 4.99 13.11
N PRO A 237 11.35 4.59 12.23
CA PRO A 237 11.85 3.24 12.25
C PRO A 237 12.43 2.98 13.64
N THR A 238 11.89 1.98 14.35
CA THR A 238 12.51 1.48 15.57
C THR A 238 13.87 0.91 15.20
N ALA A 239 14.91 1.22 15.98
CA ALA A 239 16.27 0.75 15.72
C ALA A 239 16.37 -0.77 15.52
N ALA A 240 15.46 -1.54 16.13
CA ALA A 240 15.35 -2.99 15.98
C ALA A 240 14.96 -3.46 14.55
N ILE A 241 14.29 -2.62 13.76
CA ILE A 241 13.90 -2.96 12.36
C ILE A 241 15.03 -2.61 11.38
N CYS A 242 15.89 -1.65 11.72
CA CYS A 242 17.03 -1.28 10.87
C CYS A 242 18.20 -2.24 11.11
N CYS A 243 18.54 -3.07 10.13
CA CYS A 243 19.70 -3.97 10.19
C CYS A 243 21.07 -3.26 10.21
N ASP A 244 21.11 -1.93 10.08
CA ASP A 244 22.33 -1.12 10.17
C ASP A 244 22.10 0.09 11.11
N PRO A 245 22.77 0.15 12.28
CA PRO A 245 22.67 1.27 13.21
C PRO A 245 23.07 2.61 12.60
N LYS A 246 23.88 2.61 11.51
CA LYS A 246 24.40 3.82 10.87
C LYS A 246 23.43 4.47 9.88
N ARG A 247 22.36 3.78 9.46
CA ARG A 247 21.30 4.31 8.57
C ARG A 247 20.12 4.95 9.30
N ALA A 248 20.19 5.10 10.62
CA ALA A 248 19.23 5.89 11.40
C ALA A 248 19.42 7.40 11.16
N ILE A 249 19.24 7.86 9.91
CA ILE A 249 19.31 9.27 9.54
C ILE A 249 18.03 9.96 10.02
N ARG A 250 18.18 11.07 10.76
CA ARG A 250 17.08 11.93 11.23
C ARG A 250 16.29 12.44 10.01
N PRO A 251 14.98 12.19 9.87
CA PRO A 251 14.19 12.87 8.86
C PRO A 251 13.88 14.29 9.35
N SER A 252 14.45 15.30 8.71
CA SER A 252 13.91 16.67 8.75
C SER A 252 12.69 16.74 7.83
N PHE A 253 11.54 16.24 8.30
CA PHE A 253 10.26 16.43 7.64
C PHE A 253 9.43 17.49 8.39
N THR A 254 9.69 18.76 8.10
CA THR A 254 8.66 19.80 8.23
C THR A 254 7.77 19.72 7.00
N MET A 255 6.64 19.02 7.10
CA MET A 255 5.62 19.04 6.07
C MET A 255 4.92 20.41 6.13
N LEU A 256 5.29 21.33 5.23
CA LEU A 256 4.55 22.58 5.05
C LEU A 256 3.12 22.27 4.55
N PRO A 257 2.06 22.86 5.14
CA PRO A 257 0.70 22.69 4.65
C PRO A 257 0.44 23.66 3.49
N LEU A 258 0.76 23.26 2.25
CA LEU A 258 0.48 24.08 1.05
C LEU A 258 -0.58 23.49 0.11
N TRP A 259 -1.19 22.36 0.45
CA TRP A 259 -2.22 21.72 -0.38
C TRP A 259 -3.66 21.83 0.15
N LEU A 260 -3.91 22.70 1.15
CA LEU A 260 -5.21 22.75 1.83
C LEU A 260 -6.31 23.58 1.14
N ASN A 261 -6.12 24.11 -0.08
CA ASN A 261 -7.06 25.10 -0.65
C ASN A 261 -7.63 24.82 -2.05
N CYS A 262 -7.40 23.66 -2.65
CA CYS A 262 -8.13 23.28 -3.86
C CYS A 262 -9.12 22.17 -3.51
N ILE A 263 -10.40 22.41 -3.82
CA ILE A 263 -11.57 21.54 -3.59
C ILE A 263 -12.29 21.79 -2.25
N ARG A 264 -12.92 22.98 -2.14
CA ARG A 264 -14.20 23.14 -1.42
C ARG A 264 -15.26 23.64 -2.40
N PRO A 265 -16.48 23.06 -2.42
CA PRO A 265 -17.57 23.55 -3.26
C PRO A 265 -18.14 24.87 -2.71
N ARG A 266 -18.50 25.76 -3.66
CA ARG A 266 -18.93 27.15 -3.49
C ARG A 266 -19.98 27.34 -2.38
N ARG A 267 -19.69 28.21 -1.40
CA ARG A 267 -20.71 28.97 -0.65
C ARG A 267 -20.30 30.44 -0.57
N LYS A 268 -21.31 31.29 -0.77
CA LYS A 268 -21.28 32.73 -1.09
C LYS A 268 -20.38 33.56 -0.18
N ILE A 269 -19.52 34.38 -0.78
CA ILE A 269 -18.79 35.47 -0.10
C ILE A 269 -19.74 36.67 0.01
N VAL A 270 -20.11 37.01 1.24
CA VAL A 270 -20.63 38.34 1.59
C VAL A 270 -19.45 39.12 2.16
N CYS A 271 -19.14 40.24 1.53
CA CYS A 271 -18.04 41.13 1.91
C CYS A 271 -18.49 41.99 3.10
N SER A 272 -17.77 41.95 4.23
CA SER A 272 -17.85 42.97 5.26
C SER A 272 -16.50 43.14 5.94
N ARG A 273 -16.20 44.42 6.22
CA ARG A 273 -14.92 45.02 6.60
C ARG A 273 -14.38 44.46 7.93
N THR A 274 -13.07 44.30 8.02
CA THR A 274 -12.16 44.80 9.09
C THR A 274 -10.87 43.94 9.12
N ILE A 275 -9.84 44.35 8.38
CA ILE A 275 -8.45 43.91 8.60
C ILE A 275 -7.63 45.19 8.75
N SER A 276 -7.25 45.49 9.99
CA SER A 276 -6.18 46.41 10.31
C SER A 276 -5.43 45.85 11.50
N ILE A 277 -4.12 46.09 11.53
CA ILE A 277 -3.18 45.82 12.62
C ILE A 277 -2.64 44.37 12.66
N CYS A 278 -1.70 44.06 11.76
CA CYS A 278 -0.44 43.38 12.14
C CYS A 278 0.58 43.34 10.98
N CYS A 279 0.94 44.49 10.38
CA CYS A 279 2.10 44.54 9.48
C CYS A 279 2.75 45.93 9.47
N ALA A 280 3.09 46.44 10.66
CA ALA A 280 3.83 47.68 10.83
C ALA A 280 4.88 47.51 11.94
N ARG A 281 5.89 46.67 11.71
CA ARG A 281 7.09 46.67 12.59
C ARG A 281 8.41 46.23 11.96
N PHE A 282 8.50 46.03 10.64
CA PHE A 282 9.75 45.60 10.00
C PHE A 282 10.34 46.54 8.93
N LEU A 283 9.82 47.77 8.80
CA LEU A 283 10.36 48.77 7.88
C LEU A 283 10.67 50.07 8.63
N ARG A 284 11.77 50.10 9.39
CA ARG A 284 12.41 51.35 9.87
C ARG A 284 13.82 51.09 10.44
N ARG A 285 14.80 50.79 9.59
CA ARG A 285 16.22 51.19 9.81
C ARG A 285 16.88 51.60 8.48
N ARG A 286 17.06 52.93 8.39
CA ARG A 286 17.92 53.82 7.56
C ARG A 286 18.88 53.14 6.55
N ARG A 287 18.80 53.45 5.24
CA ARG A 287 19.39 54.59 4.46
C ARG A 287 20.92 54.73 4.55
N VAL A 288 21.63 54.43 3.46
CA VAL A 288 22.77 55.19 2.90
C VAL A 288 22.69 55.14 1.35
N SER A 289 23.17 56.20 0.72
CA SER A 289 22.97 56.73 -0.64
C SER A 289 23.94 56.17 -1.69
N THR A 290 23.51 56.09 -2.97
CA THR A 290 24.14 56.66 -4.20
C THR A 290 23.37 56.13 -5.43
N ALA A 291 22.61 56.96 -6.16
CA ALA A 291 22.97 57.78 -7.32
C ALA A 291 22.84 57.06 -8.69
N THR A 292 21.72 57.38 -9.37
CA THR A 292 21.58 57.74 -10.79
C THR A 292 22.08 56.80 -11.90
N LYS A 293 21.16 56.24 -12.70
CA LYS A 293 21.05 56.52 -14.15
C LYS A 293 19.79 55.90 -14.78
N THR A 294 19.05 56.78 -15.44
CA THR A 294 17.91 56.63 -16.35
C THR A 294 18.22 55.81 -17.60
N PHE A 295 17.23 55.08 -18.14
CA PHE A 295 16.89 55.10 -19.57
C PHE A 295 15.41 54.72 -19.79
N ARG A 296 14.75 55.45 -20.69
CA ARG A 296 13.32 55.44 -21.07
C ARG A 296 13.13 54.84 -22.48
N PHE A 297 11.84 54.66 -22.83
CA PHE A 297 11.18 54.42 -24.14
C PHE A 297 10.94 52.94 -24.48
N ALA A 298 9.74 52.37 -24.64
CA ALA A 298 8.37 52.76 -25.09
C ALA A 298 8.08 52.58 -26.60
N SER A 299 7.06 51.72 -26.86
CA SER A 299 6.14 51.66 -28.03
C SER A 299 6.74 51.23 -29.38
N SER A 300 6.04 50.68 -30.39
CA SER A 300 4.75 50.01 -30.60
C SER A 300 4.66 49.66 -32.10
N LYS A 301 3.82 48.66 -32.47
CA LYS A 301 3.28 48.39 -33.84
C LYS A 301 4.30 47.86 -34.86
N THR A 302 3.98 46.96 -35.80
CA THR A 302 2.87 46.95 -36.78
C THR A 302 2.55 45.53 -37.30
N MET A 303 1.42 45.46 -38.01
CA MET A 303 0.66 44.29 -38.49
C MET A 303 0.84 44.09 -40.02
N THR A 304 0.57 42.88 -40.52
CA THR A 304 0.26 42.47 -41.93
C THR A 304 1.41 42.55 -42.97
N THR A 305 1.65 41.61 -43.91
CA THR A 305 0.73 40.92 -44.86
C THR A 305 1.43 39.76 -45.61
N ARG A 306 0.67 38.67 -45.90
CA ARG A 306 0.55 37.83 -47.13
C ARG A 306 1.76 37.22 -47.93
N THR A 307 1.63 35.89 -48.12
CA THR A 307 1.88 35.01 -49.31
C THR A 307 3.28 34.90 -49.98
N ALA A 308 3.84 33.68 -50.04
CA ALA A 308 3.99 32.88 -51.28
C ALA A 308 4.74 31.54 -51.08
N PHE A 309 4.11 30.48 -51.58
CA PHE A 309 4.61 29.24 -52.22
C PHE A 309 6.14 29.00 -52.36
N CYS A 310 6.61 27.78 -52.05
CA CYS A 310 7.19 26.83 -53.05
C CYS A 310 7.54 25.46 -52.40
N MET A 311 6.92 24.38 -52.87
CA MET A 311 7.35 22.98 -52.73
C MET A 311 8.50 22.71 -53.72
N ARG A 312 9.46 21.85 -53.34
CA ARG A 312 10.30 21.13 -54.30
C ARG A 312 10.48 19.67 -53.89
N ALA A 313 10.22 18.82 -54.88
CA ALA A 313 10.59 17.42 -55.11
C ALA A 313 10.14 16.38 -54.08
#